data_AF-A0A365HA47-F1
#
_entry.id   AF-A0A365HA47-F1
#
_cell.length_a   1.000
_cell.length_b   1.000
_cell.length_c   1.000
_cell.angle_alpha   90.00
_cell.angle_beta   90.00
_cell.angle_gamma   90.00
#
_symmetry.space_group_name_H-M   'P 1'
#
loop_
_entity.id
_entity.type
_entity.pdbx_description
1 polymer ?
#
loop_
_entity_poly.entity_id
_entity_poly.type
_entity_poly.pdbx_seq_one_letter_code
_entity_poly.pdbx_strand_id
1 'polypeptide(L)'
;MGAVSRASLAEVKERLEALVPSADLAVLGGELFGVLNLIDREHGLRRALADPARAGDAKAALIEGLLDGKVSPAAVALVADVVRLRWSRPSELADAVETLAVTAEAARAEADGRIDDLEDELFRFSRVVEGEPELRSALTDPALPADRKQGLLEALLAGKATPSTLRLVTEVVLRPRGRSLESGLAEYGRVVTQRRQRLVALVRSAVDLTEAQRTRLAAVLAAAYGHEVHLNIELDPTVVGGLSIQLGDEVIDGTIAGRLDDVRRRLAS
;
A
#
# COMPACT_ATOMS: atom_id res chain seq x y z
N MET A 1 -0.13 -15.46 -0.92
CA MET A 1 -0.61 -15.31 0.47
C MET A 1 -1.77 -16.25 0.78
N GLY A 2 -1.77 -16.88 1.96
CA GLY A 2 -2.90 -17.66 2.48
C GLY A 2 -4.12 -16.80 2.86
N ALA A 3 -5.29 -17.41 3.08
CA ALA A 3 -6.53 -16.68 3.39
C ALA A 3 -6.44 -15.86 4.70
N VAL A 4 -5.83 -16.45 5.75
CA VAL A 4 -5.63 -15.79 7.05
C VAL A 4 -4.73 -14.55 6.91
N SER A 5 -3.65 -14.66 6.15
CA SER A 5 -2.75 -13.53 5.91
C SER A 5 -3.41 -12.45 5.06
N ARG A 6 -4.27 -12.80 4.10
CA ARG A 6 -5.02 -11.80 3.33
C ARG A 6 -5.96 -11.00 4.21
N ALA A 7 -6.68 -11.66 5.11
CA ALA A 7 -7.53 -10.97 6.09
C ALA A 7 -6.70 -10.06 7.02
N SER A 8 -5.58 -10.57 7.53
CA SER A 8 -4.69 -9.78 8.41
C SER A 8 -4.08 -8.58 7.69
N LEU A 9 -3.67 -8.74 6.43
CA LEU A 9 -3.14 -7.64 5.61
C LEU A 9 -4.22 -6.58 5.34
N ALA A 10 -5.46 -7.00 5.07
CA ALA A 10 -6.57 -6.06 4.88
C ALA A 10 -6.82 -5.24 6.15
N GLU A 11 -6.82 -5.88 7.32
CA GLU A 11 -7.02 -5.20 8.60
C GLU A 11 -5.92 -4.16 8.88
N VAL A 12 -4.64 -4.50 8.69
CA VAL A 12 -3.56 -3.52 8.94
C VAL A 12 -3.53 -2.40 7.90
N LYS A 13 -3.98 -2.65 6.67
CA LYS A 13 -4.15 -1.61 5.66
C LYS A 13 -5.24 -0.62 6.08
N GLU A 14 -6.38 -1.10 6.59
CA GLU A 14 -7.43 -0.25 7.13
C GLU A 14 -6.93 0.62 8.29
N ARG A 15 -6.13 0.04 9.20
CA ARG A 15 -5.49 0.77 10.30
C ARG A 15 -4.51 1.84 9.81
N LEU A 16 -3.77 1.57 8.73
CA LEU A 16 -2.93 2.58 8.08
C LEU A 16 -3.78 3.73 7.54
N GLU A 17 -4.84 3.45 6.77
CA GLU A 17 -5.72 4.50 6.23
C GLU A 17 -6.32 5.37 7.35
N ALA A 18 -6.69 4.77 8.49
CA ALA A 18 -7.20 5.51 9.64
C ALA A 18 -6.16 6.46 10.26
N LEU A 19 -4.85 6.16 10.13
CA LEU A 19 -3.77 6.99 10.66
C LEU A 19 -3.28 8.05 9.66
N VAL A 20 -3.43 7.83 8.36
CA VAL A 20 -2.97 8.72 7.27
C VAL A 20 -3.29 10.20 7.52
N PRO A 21 -4.52 10.60 7.92
CA PRO A 21 -4.85 12.02 8.13
C PRO A 21 -4.09 12.72 9.26
N SER A 22 -3.51 11.97 10.19
CA SER A 22 -2.84 12.49 11.40
C SER A 22 -1.36 12.17 11.49
N ALA A 23 -0.87 11.28 10.63
CA ALA A 23 0.51 10.84 10.63
C ALA A 23 1.41 11.80 9.83
N ASP A 24 2.68 11.90 10.24
CA ASP A 24 3.70 12.53 9.42
C ASP A 24 4.13 11.57 8.30
N LEU A 25 3.51 11.73 7.13
CA LEU A 25 3.76 10.90 5.95
C LEU A 25 5.18 11.10 5.38
N ALA A 26 5.88 12.18 5.73
CA ALA A 26 7.26 12.41 5.27
C ALA A 26 8.26 11.42 5.88
N VAL A 27 7.96 10.93 7.09
CA VAL A 27 8.83 10.00 7.83
C VAL A 27 8.27 8.58 7.89
N LEU A 28 6.95 8.40 7.89
CA LEU A 28 6.31 7.12 8.18
C LEU A 28 6.79 5.96 7.29
N GLY A 29 6.83 6.14 5.97
CA GLY A 29 7.27 5.08 5.06
C GLY A 29 8.72 4.67 5.30
N GLY A 30 9.61 5.65 5.47
CA GLY A 30 11.01 5.42 5.83
C GLY A 30 11.20 4.71 7.17
N GLU A 31 10.42 5.07 8.19
CA GLU A 31 10.44 4.40 9.49
C GLU A 31 9.97 2.94 9.39
N LEU A 32 8.88 2.67 8.66
CA LEU A 32 8.38 1.32 8.43
C LEU A 32 9.41 0.45 7.68
N PHE A 33 10.10 0.99 6.68
CA PHE A 33 11.24 0.32 6.05
C PHE A 33 12.41 0.10 7.02
N GLY A 34 12.70 1.08 7.87
CA GLY A 34 13.70 0.95 8.95
C GLY A 34 13.39 -0.21 9.89
N VAL A 35 12.13 -0.35 10.30
CA VAL A 35 11.66 -1.46 11.15
C VAL A 35 11.68 -2.79 10.40
N LEU A 36 11.25 -2.82 9.14
CA LEU A 36 11.36 -4.01 8.29
C LEU A 36 12.83 -4.49 8.21
N ASN A 37 13.75 -3.56 7.98
CA ASN A 37 15.18 -3.83 7.89
C ASN A 37 15.74 -4.37 9.22
N LEU A 38 15.24 -3.88 10.35
CA LEU A 38 15.57 -4.43 11.67
C LEU A 38 15.05 -5.87 11.83
N ILE A 39 13.80 -6.14 11.44
CA ILE A 39 13.19 -7.48 11.51
C ILE A 39 13.96 -8.47 10.62
N ASP A 40 14.35 -8.07 9.41
CA ASP A 40 15.06 -8.95 8.48
C ASP A 40 16.49 -9.25 8.95
N ARG A 41 17.19 -8.26 9.53
CA ARG A 41 18.57 -8.42 10.03
C ARG A 41 18.62 -9.23 11.31
N GLU A 42 17.72 -8.97 12.26
CA GLU A 42 17.77 -9.56 13.60
C GLU A 42 16.99 -10.88 13.64
N HIS A 43 17.69 -11.98 13.37
CA HIS A 43 17.09 -13.32 13.30
C HIS A 43 16.32 -13.72 14.57
N GLY A 44 16.81 -13.31 15.74
CA GLY A 44 16.17 -13.55 17.03
C GLY A 44 14.83 -12.81 17.16
N LEU A 45 14.79 -11.55 16.72
CA LEU A 45 13.56 -10.74 16.69
C LEU A 45 12.55 -11.36 15.74
N ARG A 46 12.96 -11.65 14.50
CA ARG A 46 12.10 -12.28 13.48
C ARG A 46 11.45 -13.57 13.99
N ARG A 47 12.25 -14.43 14.64
CA ARG A 47 11.74 -15.67 15.24
C ARG A 47 10.76 -15.40 16.38
N ALA A 48 11.02 -14.41 17.23
CA ALA A 48 10.14 -14.06 18.34
C ALA A 48 8.78 -13.50 17.87
N LEU A 49 8.78 -12.71 16.79
CA LEU A 49 7.55 -12.13 16.21
C LEU A 49 6.73 -13.15 15.42
N ALA A 50 7.38 -14.11 14.79
CA ALA A 50 6.73 -15.15 14.01
C ALA A 50 6.29 -16.38 14.83
N ASP A 51 6.60 -16.43 16.13
CA ASP A 51 6.25 -17.55 17.01
C ASP A 51 4.72 -17.61 17.25
N PRO A 52 4.02 -18.65 16.76
CA PRO A 52 2.58 -18.78 16.94
C PRO A 52 2.18 -19.09 18.38
N ALA A 53 3.10 -19.55 19.23
CA ALA A 53 2.82 -19.86 20.64
C ALA A 53 2.81 -18.59 21.52
N ARG A 54 3.39 -17.48 21.04
CA ARG A 54 3.35 -16.19 21.75
C ARG A 54 2.04 -15.46 21.49
N ALA A 55 1.45 -14.94 22.57
CA ALA A 55 0.27 -14.06 22.50
C ALA A 55 0.58 -12.80 21.66
N GLY A 56 -0.42 -12.32 20.91
CA GLY A 56 -0.32 -11.11 20.09
C GLY A 56 0.17 -9.90 20.86
N ASP A 57 -0.41 -9.66 22.03
CA ASP A 57 -0.06 -8.51 22.88
C ASP A 57 1.36 -8.59 23.46
N ALA A 58 1.85 -9.80 23.72
CA ALA A 58 3.23 -9.99 24.16
C ALA A 58 4.24 -9.68 23.05
N LYS A 59 3.88 -9.95 21.79
CA LYS A 59 4.69 -9.56 20.61
C LYS A 59 4.62 -8.05 20.38
N ALA A 60 3.45 -7.44 20.55
CA ALA A 60 3.27 -6.00 20.44
C ALA A 60 4.08 -5.23 21.48
N ALA A 61 4.02 -5.64 22.76
CA ALA A 61 4.79 -5.03 23.83
C ALA A 61 6.31 -5.11 23.60
N LEU A 62 6.79 -6.19 22.96
CA LEU A 62 8.19 -6.31 22.56
C LEU A 62 8.56 -5.27 21.49
N ILE A 63 7.70 -5.06 20.48
CA ILE A 63 7.90 -4.03 19.45
C ILE A 63 7.84 -2.63 20.06
N GLU A 64 6.82 -2.34 20.86
CA GLU A 64 6.62 -1.05 21.53
C GLU A 64 7.85 -0.69 22.37
N GLY A 65 8.34 -1.60 23.22
CA GLY A 65 9.54 -1.35 24.02
C GLY A 65 10.84 -1.26 23.21
N LEU A 66 10.94 -1.95 22.06
CA LEU A 66 12.13 -1.90 21.20
C LEU A 66 12.21 -0.61 20.40
N LEU A 67 11.07 -0.09 19.97
CA LEU A 67 10.95 1.06 19.07
C LEU A 67 10.66 2.38 19.79
N ASP A 68 10.37 2.33 21.10
CA ASP A 68 10.12 3.51 21.92
C ASP A 68 11.22 4.58 21.74
N GLY A 69 10.80 5.80 21.45
CA GLY A 69 11.66 6.95 21.18
C GLY A 69 12.54 6.87 19.91
N LYS A 70 12.42 5.83 19.07
CA LYS A 70 13.24 5.64 17.86
C LYS A 70 12.52 5.92 16.56
N VAL A 71 11.20 5.76 16.54
CA VAL A 71 10.32 6.01 15.39
C VAL A 71 9.02 6.67 15.88
N SER A 72 8.23 7.22 14.96
CA SER A 72 6.97 7.87 15.28
C SER A 72 5.97 6.92 15.96
N PRO A 73 5.04 7.46 16.79
CA PRO A 73 3.97 6.66 17.40
C PRO A 73 3.11 5.92 16.37
N ALA A 74 2.90 6.50 15.18
CA ALA A 74 2.16 5.87 14.09
C ALA A 74 2.89 4.62 13.57
N ALA A 75 4.21 4.70 13.36
CA ALA A 75 5.01 3.55 12.94
C ALA A 75 5.01 2.44 14.01
N VAL A 76 5.15 2.80 15.29
CA VAL A 76 5.08 1.83 16.40
C VAL A 76 3.73 1.13 16.43
N ALA A 77 2.63 1.90 16.37
CA ALA A 77 1.27 1.35 16.43
C ALA A 77 0.99 0.37 15.27
N LEU A 78 1.38 0.74 14.04
CA LEU A 78 1.18 -0.11 12.86
C LEU A 78 1.96 -1.42 12.96
N VAL A 79 3.23 -1.36 13.34
CA VAL A 79 4.05 -2.59 13.48
C VAL A 79 3.53 -3.44 14.64
N ALA A 80 3.14 -2.82 15.75
CA ALA A 80 2.51 -3.51 16.87
C ALA A 80 1.25 -4.27 16.42
N ASP A 81 0.41 -3.65 15.61
CA ASP A 81 -0.79 -4.29 15.06
C ASP A 81 -0.47 -5.43 14.09
N VAL A 82 0.53 -5.26 13.22
CA VAL A 82 1.01 -6.34 12.34
C VAL A 82 1.45 -7.56 13.15
N VAL A 83 2.18 -7.37 14.26
CA VAL A 83 2.68 -8.50 15.07
C VAL A 83 1.61 -9.12 15.98
N ARG A 84 0.52 -8.40 16.29
CA ARG A 84 -0.65 -8.95 17.00
C ARG A 84 -1.37 -10.00 16.17
N LEU A 85 -1.43 -9.80 14.87
CA LEU A 85 -2.19 -10.63 13.95
C LEU A 85 -1.51 -11.98 13.64
N ARG A 86 -2.28 -12.86 12.99
CA ARG A 86 -1.85 -14.20 12.61
C ARG A 86 -1.43 -14.24 11.15
N TRP A 87 -0.26 -14.80 10.90
CA TRP A 87 0.30 -14.95 9.56
C TRP A 87 0.43 -16.43 9.22
N SER A 88 0.09 -16.81 7.99
CA SER A 88 0.22 -18.20 7.53
C SER A 88 1.68 -18.63 7.41
N ARG A 89 2.59 -17.69 7.11
CA ARG A 89 4.03 -17.92 7.13
C ARG A 89 4.76 -16.80 7.89
N PRO A 90 5.89 -17.11 8.55
CA PRO A 90 6.75 -16.10 9.19
C PRO A 90 7.16 -14.94 8.27
N SER A 91 7.41 -15.22 6.98
CA SER A 91 7.81 -14.19 6.01
C SER A 91 6.68 -13.21 5.70
N GLU A 92 5.42 -13.66 5.73
CA GLU A 92 4.26 -12.84 5.35
C GLU A 92 4.01 -11.69 6.33
N LEU A 93 4.49 -11.79 7.58
CA LEU A 93 4.51 -10.69 8.54
C LEU A 93 5.40 -9.54 8.04
N ALA A 94 6.62 -9.86 7.63
CA ALA A 94 7.55 -8.87 7.13
C ALA A 94 7.11 -8.34 5.74
N ASP A 95 6.51 -9.19 4.90
CA ASP A 95 5.89 -8.76 3.63
C ASP A 95 4.74 -7.77 3.87
N ALA A 96 4.00 -7.91 4.97
CA ALA A 96 2.97 -6.96 5.36
C ALA A 96 3.56 -5.62 5.80
N VAL A 97 4.62 -5.61 6.63
CA VAL A 97 5.32 -4.36 7.00
C VAL A 97 5.85 -3.66 5.74
N GLU A 98 6.42 -4.41 4.81
CA GLU A 98 6.86 -3.88 3.51
C GLU A 98 5.71 -3.25 2.73
N THR A 99 4.57 -3.95 2.62
CA THR A 99 3.39 -3.45 1.92
C THR A 99 2.87 -2.16 2.57
N LEU A 100 2.88 -2.07 3.90
CA LEU A 100 2.49 -0.86 4.62
C LEU A 100 3.46 0.29 4.38
N ALA A 101 4.77 0.03 4.34
CA ALA A 101 5.79 1.03 4.04
C ALA A 101 5.60 1.62 2.63
N VAL A 102 5.37 0.77 1.62
CA VAL A 102 5.08 1.21 0.25
C VAL A 102 3.76 1.97 0.17
N THR A 103 2.74 1.50 0.90
CA THR A 103 1.44 2.19 0.95
C THR A 103 1.55 3.56 1.61
N ALA A 104 2.39 3.71 2.64
CA ALA A 104 2.66 4.99 3.28
C ALA A 104 3.40 5.97 2.37
N GLU A 105 4.37 5.50 1.57
CA GLU A 105 5.02 6.35 0.54
C GLU A 105 4.08 6.75 -0.59
N ALA A 106 3.13 5.87 -0.94
CA ALA A 106 2.07 6.20 -1.88
C ALA A 106 1.08 7.21 -1.29
N ALA A 107 0.75 7.09 0.00
CA ALA A 107 -0.08 8.06 0.73
C ALA A 107 0.60 9.43 0.81
N ARG A 108 1.92 9.46 1.03
CA ARG A 108 2.73 10.69 0.99
C ARG A 108 2.63 11.35 -0.38
N ALA A 109 2.82 10.59 -1.46
CA ALA A 109 2.73 11.12 -2.82
C ALA A 109 1.31 11.58 -3.16
N GLU A 110 0.28 10.90 -2.68
CA GLU A 110 -1.12 11.33 -2.80
C GLU A 110 -1.36 12.67 -2.10
N ALA A 111 -0.94 12.80 -0.84
CA ALA A 111 -1.08 14.03 -0.07
C ALA A 111 -0.33 15.21 -0.71
N ASP A 112 0.80 14.94 -1.37
CA ASP A 112 1.58 15.92 -2.13
C ASP A 112 0.95 16.24 -3.51
N GLY A 113 -0.09 15.52 -3.95
CA GLY A 113 -0.67 15.63 -5.30
C GLY A 113 0.24 15.09 -6.42
N ARG A 114 1.14 14.17 -6.08
CA ARG A 114 2.21 13.62 -6.93
C ARG A 114 2.13 12.09 -7.12
N ILE A 115 0.98 11.48 -6.86
CA ILE A 115 0.81 10.01 -7.00
C ILE A 115 0.94 9.53 -8.45
N ASP A 116 0.47 10.33 -9.42
CA ASP A 116 0.65 10.04 -10.85
C ASP A 116 2.15 10.05 -11.21
N ASP A 117 2.89 11.05 -10.72
CA ASP A 117 4.34 11.13 -10.92
C ASP A 117 5.06 9.93 -10.29
N LEU A 118 4.66 9.51 -9.08
CA LEU A 118 5.24 8.33 -8.43
C LEU A 118 5.04 7.06 -9.28
N GLU A 119 3.84 6.83 -9.80
CA GLU A 119 3.55 5.67 -10.66
C GLU A 119 4.39 5.73 -11.95
N ASP A 120 4.39 6.87 -12.63
CA ASP A 120 5.13 7.07 -13.88
C ASP A 120 6.65 6.95 -13.69
N GLU A 121 7.18 7.51 -12.60
CA GLU A 121 8.61 7.45 -12.27
C GLU A 121 9.07 6.02 -11.97
N LEU A 122 8.29 5.24 -11.19
CA LEU A 122 8.59 3.82 -10.96
C LEU A 122 8.57 3.02 -12.25
N PHE A 123 7.56 3.24 -13.11
CA PHE A 123 7.46 2.58 -14.40
C PHE A 123 8.65 2.95 -15.31
N ARG A 124 8.97 4.25 -15.43
CA ARG A 124 10.13 4.72 -16.21
C ARG A 124 11.43 4.13 -15.69
N PHE A 125 11.63 4.09 -14.38
CA PHE A 125 12.83 3.49 -13.79
C PHE A 125 12.95 2.00 -14.12
N SER A 126 11.85 1.23 -14.03
CA SER A 126 11.82 -0.17 -14.44
C SER A 126 12.26 -0.35 -15.89
N ARG A 127 11.74 0.48 -16.80
CA ARG A 127 12.11 0.45 -18.24
C ARG A 127 13.57 0.81 -18.49
N VAL A 128 14.12 1.77 -17.75
CA VAL A 128 15.54 2.13 -17.84
C VAL A 128 16.41 0.96 -17.36
N VAL A 129 16.09 0.35 -16.22
CA VAL A 129 16.84 -0.81 -15.71
C VAL A 129 16.76 -2.02 -16.67
N GLU A 130 15.61 -2.26 -17.30
CA GLU A 130 15.45 -3.29 -18.32
C GLU A 130 16.28 -3.01 -19.58
N GLY A 131 16.35 -1.74 -20.00
CA GLY A 131 17.06 -1.29 -21.20
C GLY A 131 18.57 -1.12 -21.03
N GLU A 132 19.06 -1.00 -19.80
CA GLU A 132 20.46 -0.71 -19.48
C GLU A 132 21.11 -1.85 -18.65
N PRO A 133 21.67 -2.89 -19.30
CA PRO A 133 22.22 -4.06 -18.60
C PRO A 133 23.36 -3.74 -17.63
N GLU A 134 24.18 -2.74 -17.94
CA GLU A 134 25.30 -2.31 -17.10
C GLU A 134 24.80 -1.68 -15.80
N LEU A 135 23.80 -0.79 -15.89
CA LEU A 135 23.14 -0.20 -14.73
C LEU A 135 22.50 -1.29 -13.87
N ARG A 136 21.76 -2.20 -14.49
CA ARG A 136 21.13 -3.33 -13.79
C ARG A 136 22.17 -4.17 -13.07
N SER A 137 23.28 -4.50 -13.72
CA SER A 137 24.39 -5.25 -13.11
C SER A 137 24.95 -4.50 -11.90
N ALA A 138 25.21 -3.20 -12.01
CA ALA A 138 25.73 -2.40 -10.90
C ALA A 138 24.76 -2.34 -9.70
N LEU A 139 23.46 -2.16 -9.95
CA LEU A 139 22.45 -2.09 -8.89
C LEU A 139 22.24 -3.44 -8.19
N THR A 140 22.37 -4.55 -8.93
CA THR A 140 22.17 -5.91 -8.40
C THR A 140 23.44 -6.57 -7.87
N ASP A 141 24.62 -5.99 -8.11
CA ASP A 141 25.91 -6.53 -7.66
C ASP A 141 26.01 -6.56 -6.12
N PRO A 142 26.09 -7.74 -5.47
CA PRO A 142 26.22 -7.82 -4.02
C PRO A 142 27.59 -7.35 -3.50
N ALA A 143 28.62 -7.26 -4.36
CA ALA A 143 29.95 -6.77 -3.97
C ALA A 143 30.02 -5.24 -3.90
N LEU A 144 29.11 -4.54 -4.58
CA LEU A 144 29.04 -3.08 -4.55
C LEU A 144 28.44 -2.60 -3.20
N PRO A 145 29.16 -1.79 -2.42
CA PRO A 145 28.66 -1.27 -1.15
C PRO A 145 27.33 -0.51 -1.26
N ALA A 146 26.51 -0.58 -0.21
CA ALA A 146 25.17 0.02 -0.20
C ALA A 146 25.20 1.55 -0.37
N ASP A 147 26.17 2.23 0.23
CA ASP A 147 26.41 3.68 0.08
C ASP A 147 26.74 4.05 -1.37
N ARG A 148 27.51 3.23 -2.07
CA ARG A 148 27.82 3.43 -3.50
C ARG A 148 26.59 3.27 -4.37
N LYS A 149 25.76 2.25 -4.10
CA LYS A 149 24.47 2.05 -4.80
C LYS A 149 23.53 3.22 -4.55
N GLN A 150 23.42 3.67 -3.30
CA GLN A 150 22.59 4.80 -2.94
C GLN A 150 23.07 6.08 -3.65
N GLY A 151 24.37 6.37 -3.64
CA GLY A 151 24.92 7.52 -4.36
C GLY A 151 24.68 7.47 -5.87
N LEU A 152 24.74 6.27 -6.48
CA LEU A 152 24.38 6.08 -7.89
C LEU A 152 22.90 6.40 -8.15
N LEU A 153 21.99 5.92 -7.29
CA LEU A 153 20.55 6.19 -7.41
C LEU A 153 20.23 7.67 -7.21
N GLU A 154 20.82 8.30 -6.19
CA GLU A 154 20.69 9.73 -5.94
C GLU A 154 21.15 10.55 -7.14
N ALA A 155 22.31 10.23 -7.72
CA ALA A 155 22.80 10.92 -8.91
C ALA A 155 21.92 10.70 -10.15
N LEU A 156 21.39 9.49 -10.33
CA LEU A 156 20.54 9.15 -11.48
C LEU A 156 19.16 9.84 -11.42
N LEU A 157 18.58 9.91 -10.22
CA LEU A 157 17.22 10.37 -9.95
C LEU A 157 17.15 11.84 -9.51
N ALA A 158 18.28 12.49 -9.23
CA ALA A 158 18.36 13.89 -8.84
C ALA A 158 17.57 14.80 -9.81
N GLY A 159 16.59 15.53 -9.27
CA GLY A 159 15.74 16.45 -10.03
C GLY A 159 14.78 15.79 -11.02
N LYS A 160 14.70 14.46 -11.05
CA LYS A 160 13.86 13.68 -11.98
C LYS A 160 12.83 12.79 -11.29
N ALA A 161 12.94 12.64 -9.97
CA ALA A 161 12.10 11.76 -9.17
C ALA A 161 11.61 12.48 -7.92
N THR A 162 10.39 12.14 -7.50
CA THR A 162 9.85 12.50 -6.20
C THR A 162 10.63 11.82 -5.06
N PRO A 163 10.58 12.35 -3.83
CA PRO A 163 11.21 11.69 -2.69
C PRO A 163 10.67 10.27 -2.43
N SER A 164 9.39 10.00 -2.73
CA SER A 164 8.77 8.67 -2.60
C SER A 164 9.42 7.70 -3.57
N THR A 165 9.57 8.10 -4.84
CA THR A 165 10.24 7.27 -5.86
C THR A 165 11.66 6.94 -5.44
N LEU A 166 12.44 7.95 -5.02
CA LEU A 166 13.82 7.73 -4.60
C LEU A 166 13.87 6.73 -3.44
N ARG A 167 13.00 6.85 -2.44
CA ARG A 167 12.95 5.91 -1.33
C ARG A 167 12.59 4.49 -1.78
N LEU A 168 11.49 4.34 -2.52
CA LEU A 168 11.02 3.04 -2.99
C LEU A 168 12.08 2.33 -3.85
N VAL A 169 12.70 3.04 -4.80
CA VAL A 169 13.77 2.49 -5.63
C VAL A 169 14.98 2.10 -4.78
N THR A 170 15.37 2.94 -3.82
CA THR A 170 16.50 2.66 -2.92
C THR A 170 16.24 1.39 -2.11
N GLU A 171 15.05 1.23 -1.54
CA GLU A 171 14.72 0.04 -0.76
C GLU A 171 14.73 -1.24 -1.61
N VAL A 172 14.15 -1.24 -2.82
CA VAL A 172 14.21 -2.43 -3.70
C VAL A 172 15.65 -2.81 -4.04
N VAL A 173 16.51 -1.83 -4.32
CA VAL A 173 17.91 -2.06 -4.70
C VAL A 173 18.75 -2.54 -3.52
N LEU A 174 18.61 -1.91 -2.35
CA LEU A 174 19.43 -2.21 -1.18
C LEU A 174 18.95 -3.44 -0.42
N ARG A 175 17.65 -3.75 -0.49
CA ARG A 175 16.98 -4.77 0.31
C ARG A 175 15.98 -5.54 -0.57
N PRO A 176 16.45 -6.33 -1.55
CA PRO A 176 15.56 -7.03 -2.49
C PRO A 176 14.76 -8.18 -1.85
N ARG A 177 15.09 -8.57 -0.60
CA ARG A 177 14.43 -9.67 0.15
C ARG A 177 14.30 -10.98 -0.66
N GLY A 178 15.32 -11.28 -1.48
CA GLY A 178 15.40 -12.48 -2.32
C GLY A 178 14.67 -12.38 -3.67
N ARG A 179 14.08 -11.23 -4.01
CA ARG A 179 13.48 -10.96 -5.32
C ARG A 179 14.50 -10.41 -6.32
N SER A 180 14.20 -10.49 -7.60
CA SER A 180 14.91 -9.69 -8.60
C SER A 180 14.50 -8.22 -8.49
N LEU A 181 15.33 -7.32 -9.02
CA LEU A 181 15.05 -5.88 -9.04
C LEU A 181 13.74 -5.58 -9.80
N GLU A 182 13.54 -6.23 -10.94
CA GLU A 182 12.34 -6.09 -11.78
C GLU A 182 11.08 -6.56 -11.02
N SER A 183 11.16 -7.71 -10.34
CA SER A 183 10.05 -8.22 -9.54
C SER A 183 9.72 -7.33 -8.35
N GLY A 184 10.73 -6.72 -7.71
CA GLY A 184 10.52 -5.77 -6.61
C GLY A 184 9.86 -4.48 -7.07
N LEU A 185 10.34 -3.89 -8.17
CA LEU A 185 9.75 -2.68 -8.76
C LEU A 185 8.31 -2.94 -9.23
N ALA A 186 8.04 -4.08 -9.86
CA ALA A 186 6.69 -4.44 -10.30
C ALA A 186 5.73 -4.56 -9.10
N GLU A 187 6.17 -5.14 -7.98
CA GLU A 187 5.35 -5.26 -6.78
C GLU A 187 5.07 -3.90 -6.13
N TYR A 188 6.07 -3.01 -6.08
CA TYR A 188 5.88 -1.66 -5.54
C TYR A 188 4.97 -0.83 -6.44
N GLY A 189 5.18 -0.88 -7.75
CA GLY A 189 4.30 -0.28 -8.75
C GLY A 189 2.86 -0.76 -8.57
N ARG A 190 2.63 -2.07 -8.41
CA ARG A 190 1.31 -2.65 -8.16
C ARG A 190 0.64 -2.05 -6.92
N VAL A 191 1.37 -1.87 -5.81
CA VAL A 191 0.82 -1.25 -4.58
C VAL A 191 0.49 0.23 -4.79
N VAL A 192 1.35 0.98 -5.49
CA VAL A 192 1.12 2.38 -5.83
C VAL A 192 -0.11 2.54 -6.74
N THR A 193 -0.19 1.75 -7.82
CA THR A 193 -1.33 1.73 -8.75
C THR A 193 -2.62 1.40 -8.01
N GLN A 194 -2.62 0.42 -7.11
CA GLN A 194 -3.81 0.07 -6.31
C GLN A 194 -4.29 1.24 -5.47
N ARG A 195 -3.39 2.04 -4.89
CA ARG A 195 -3.76 3.23 -4.15
C ARG A 195 -4.31 4.32 -5.08
N ARG A 196 -3.64 4.58 -6.21
CA ARG A 196 -4.10 5.57 -7.20
C ARG A 196 -5.49 5.25 -7.74
N GLN A 197 -5.78 3.98 -8.01
CA GLN A 197 -7.09 3.54 -8.49
C GLN A 197 -8.23 3.81 -7.48
N ARG A 198 -7.92 4.00 -6.19
CA ARG A 198 -8.93 4.40 -5.19
C ARG A 198 -9.29 5.88 -5.25
N LEU A 199 -8.56 6.68 -6.01
CA LEU A 199 -8.91 8.07 -6.26
C LEU A 199 -10.00 8.22 -7.32
N VAL A 200 -10.32 7.16 -8.06
CA VAL A 200 -11.32 7.20 -9.14
C VAL A 200 -12.43 6.22 -8.83
N ALA A 201 -13.64 6.75 -8.60
CA ALA A 201 -14.86 5.96 -8.49
C ALA A 201 -15.55 5.86 -9.83
N LEU A 202 -15.63 4.64 -10.36
CA LEU A 202 -16.45 4.32 -11.51
C LEU A 202 -17.91 4.13 -11.05
N VAL A 203 -18.78 5.04 -11.46
CA VAL A 203 -20.21 5.04 -11.08
C VAL A 203 -21.03 4.63 -12.29
N ARG A 204 -21.71 3.49 -12.21
CA ARG A 204 -22.66 3.03 -13.23
C ARG A 204 -24.08 3.38 -12.81
N SER A 205 -24.79 4.06 -13.69
CA SER A 205 -26.16 4.51 -13.49
C SER A 205 -27.02 4.27 -14.73
N ALA A 206 -28.31 3.99 -14.51
CA ALA A 206 -29.30 3.87 -15.58
C ALA A 206 -29.56 5.20 -16.31
N VAL A 207 -29.40 6.30 -15.58
CA VAL A 207 -29.70 7.67 -16.02
C VAL A 207 -28.59 8.61 -15.59
N ASP A 208 -28.45 9.72 -16.30
CA ASP A 208 -27.42 10.70 -15.96
C ASP A 208 -27.70 11.33 -14.59
N LEU A 209 -26.62 11.58 -13.84
CA LEU A 209 -26.68 12.20 -12.52
C LEU A 209 -26.66 13.72 -12.69
N THR A 210 -27.59 14.40 -12.02
CA THR A 210 -27.56 15.86 -11.91
C THR A 210 -26.32 16.32 -11.14
N GLU A 211 -25.84 17.53 -11.39
CA GLU A 211 -24.68 18.10 -10.66
C GLU A 211 -24.85 18.03 -9.13
N ALA A 212 -26.04 18.32 -8.62
CA ALA A 212 -26.32 18.20 -7.18
C ALA A 212 -26.13 16.76 -6.65
N GLN A 213 -26.50 15.74 -7.44
CA GLN A 213 -26.29 14.35 -7.07
C GLN A 213 -24.82 13.96 -7.17
N ARG A 214 -24.10 14.44 -8.18
CA ARG A 214 -22.65 14.24 -8.35
C ARG A 214 -21.88 14.80 -7.16
N THR A 215 -22.12 16.06 -6.79
CA THR A 215 -21.48 16.70 -5.63
C THR A 215 -21.78 15.96 -4.33
N ARG A 216 -23.04 15.56 -4.13
CA ARG A 216 -23.42 14.79 -2.93
C ARG A 216 -22.73 13.43 -2.87
N LEU A 217 -22.64 12.73 -4.00
CA LEU A 217 -21.98 11.42 -4.06
C LEU A 217 -20.48 11.55 -3.80
N ALA A 218 -19.81 12.53 -4.43
CA ALA A 218 -18.40 12.81 -4.19
C ALA A 218 -18.14 13.14 -2.72
N ALA A 219 -18.98 13.96 -2.07
CA ALA A 219 -18.84 14.29 -0.66
C ALA A 219 -19.04 13.07 0.27
N VAL A 220 -19.98 12.17 -0.06
CA VAL A 220 -20.20 10.93 0.70
C VAL A 220 -19.00 9.99 0.57
N LEU A 221 -18.47 9.81 -0.64
CA LEU A 221 -17.28 8.98 -0.85
C LEU A 221 -16.05 9.60 -0.19
N ALA A 222 -15.85 10.91 -0.32
CA ALA A 222 -14.74 11.59 0.33
C ALA A 222 -14.79 11.48 1.86
N ALA A 223 -15.98 11.58 2.45
CA ALA A 223 -16.15 11.39 3.89
C ALA A 223 -15.93 9.94 4.33
N ALA A 224 -16.31 8.96 3.49
CA ALA A 224 -16.15 7.54 3.80
C ALA A 224 -14.69 7.08 3.67
N TYR A 225 -13.96 7.59 2.67
CA TYR A 225 -12.60 7.14 2.34
C TYR A 225 -11.49 8.10 2.81
N GLY A 226 -11.85 9.30 3.29
CA GLY A 226 -10.92 10.26 3.90
C GLY A 226 -10.08 11.07 2.92
N HIS A 227 -10.33 10.96 1.61
CA HIS A 227 -9.65 11.71 0.55
C HIS A 227 -10.61 12.07 -0.58
N GLU A 228 -10.26 13.05 -1.43
CA GLU A 228 -11.09 13.38 -2.60
C GLU A 228 -11.15 12.20 -3.58
N VAL A 229 -12.34 11.98 -4.17
CA VAL A 229 -12.59 10.91 -5.13
C VAL A 229 -13.15 11.52 -6.42
N HIS A 230 -12.47 11.28 -7.52
CA HIS A 230 -12.92 11.64 -8.85
C HIS A 230 -13.99 10.66 -9.32
N LEU A 231 -15.18 11.18 -9.66
CA LEU A 231 -16.28 10.38 -10.18
C LEU A 231 -16.15 10.24 -11.70
N ASN A 232 -16.02 9.01 -12.19
CA ASN A 232 -16.22 8.68 -13.60
C ASN A 232 -17.60 8.03 -13.77
N ILE A 233 -18.54 8.70 -14.43
CA ILE A 233 -19.93 8.23 -14.55
C ILE A 233 -20.14 7.59 -15.92
N GLU A 234 -20.49 6.31 -15.91
CA GLU A 234 -20.87 5.53 -17.10
C GLU A 234 -22.38 5.27 -17.09
N LEU A 235 -23.03 5.53 -18.23
CA LEU A 235 -24.42 5.17 -18.44
C LEU A 235 -24.50 3.69 -18.83
N ASP A 236 -25.10 2.89 -17.96
CA ASP A 236 -25.31 1.46 -18.19
C ASP A 236 -26.81 1.14 -18.14
N PRO A 237 -27.47 0.95 -19.31
CA PRO A 237 -28.89 0.61 -19.39
C PRO A 237 -29.25 -0.73 -18.74
N THR A 238 -28.28 -1.60 -18.45
CA THR A 238 -28.52 -2.87 -17.75
C THR A 238 -28.76 -2.69 -16.26
N VAL A 239 -28.38 -1.53 -15.70
CA VAL A 239 -28.74 -1.12 -14.35
C VAL A 239 -30.22 -0.75 -14.34
N VAL A 240 -31.07 -1.67 -13.87
CA VAL A 240 -32.55 -1.47 -13.82
C VAL A 240 -32.96 -0.32 -12.90
N GLY A 241 -32.11 0.02 -11.93
CA GLY A 241 -32.25 1.19 -11.06
C GLY A 241 -31.29 1.16 -9.88
N GLY A 242 -30.98 2.33 -9.32
CA GLY A 242 -29.94 2.51 -8.30
C GLY A 242 -28.58 2.86 -8.91
N LEU A 243 -27.51 2.68 -8.13
CA LEU A 243 -26.13 3.02 -8.50
C LEU A 243 -25.22 1.83 -8.18
N SER A 244 -24.31 1.49 -9.09
CA SER A 244 -23.18 0.62 -8.79
C SER A 244 -21.91 1.48 -8.79
N ILE A 245 -21.13 1.41 -7.72
CA ILE A 245 -19.91 2.21 -7.55
C ILE A 245 -18.75 1.25 -7.41
N GLN A 246 -17.73 1.39 -8.25
CA GLN A 246 -16.50 0.63 -8.18
C GLN A 246 -15.33 1.56 -7.85
N LEU A 247 -14.57 1.22 -6.82
CA LEU A 247 -13.39 1.97 -6.36
C LEU A 247 -12.20 1.01 -6.23
N GLY A 248 -11.27 1.06 -7.19
CA GLY A 248 -10.24 0.04 -7.33
C GLY A 248 -10.83 -1.38 -7.43
N ASP A 249 -10.52 -2.22 -6.45
CA ASP A 249 -11.01 -3.61 -6.34
C ASP A 249 -12.34 -3.75 -5.57
N GLU A 250 -12.85 -2.67 -4.97
CA GLU A 250 -14.09 -2.67 -4.20
C GLU A 250 -15.29 -2.30 -5.07
N VAL A 251 -16.39 -3.06 -4.95
CA VAL A 251 -17.66 -2.78 -5.63
C VAL A 251 -18.76 -2.62 -4.59
N ILE A 252 -19.38 -1.44 -4.57
CA ILE A 252 -20.58 -1.12 -3.79
C ILE A 252 -21.78 -1.20 -4.74
N ASP A 253 -22.55 -2.28 -4.63
CA ASP A 253 -23.76 -2.47 -5.42
C ASP A 253 -25.00 -1.93 -4.68
N GLY A 254 -25.42 -0.74 -5.06
CA GLY A 254 -26.66 -0.11 -4.62
C GLY A 254 -27.84 -0.33 -5.58
N THR A 255 -27.73 -1.25 -6.55
CA THR A 255 -28.77 -1.46 -7.56
C THR A 255 -29.97 -2.24 -7.02
N ILE A 256 -31.13 -2.04 -7.64
CA ILE A 256 -32.37 -2.77 -7.31
C ILE A 256 -32.18 -4.27 -7.56
N ALA A 257 -31.46 -4.64 -8.63
CA ALA A 257 -31.13 -6.03 -8.96
C ALA A 257 -30.27 -6.65 -7.84
N GLY A 258 -29.20 -5.98 -7.43
CA GLY A 258 -28.33 -6.42 -6.34
C GLY A 258 -29.10 -6.62 -5.02
N ARG A 259 -29.98 -5.68 -4.65
CA ARG A 259 -30.84 -5.81 -3.46
C ARG A 259 -31.79 -7.00 -3.53
N LEU A 260 -32.36 -7.29 -4.70
CA LEU A 260 -33.30 -8.41 -4.87
C LEU A 260 -32.59 -9.77 -4.77
N ASP A 261 -31.39 -9.88 -5.33
CA ASP A 261 -30.56 -11.08 -5.25
C ASP A 261 -30.03 -11.33 -3.83
N ASP A 262 -29.71 -10.28 -3.08
CA ASP A 262 -29.33 -10.38 -1.67
C ASP A 262 -30.48 -10.90 -0.80
N VAL A 263 -31.70 -10.41 -1.03
CA VAL A 263 -32.90 -10.92 -0.35
C VAL A 263 -33.17 -12.38 -0.72
N ARG A 264 -33.06 -12.75 -2.00
CA ARG A 264 -33.21 -14.16 -2.44
C ARG A 264 -32.18 -15.08 -1.79
N ARG A 265 -30.90 -14.67 -1.69
CA ARG A 265 -29.86 -15.46 -1.02
C ARG A 265 -30.14 -15.66 0.47
N ARG A 266 -30.60 -14.62 1.18
CA ARG A 266 -30.96 -14.71 2.61
C ARG A 266 -32.21 -15.53 2.88
N LEU A 267 -33.09 -15.71 1.90
CA LEU A 267 -34.27 -16.57 2.00
C LEU A 267 -34.00 -18.02 1.59
N ALA A 268 -32.88 -18.27 0.89
CA ALA A 268 -32.45 -19.60 0.46
C ALA A 268 -31.44 -20.27 1.44
N SER A 269 -31.01 -19.54 2.49
CA SER A 269 -30.20 -20.02 3.62
C SER A 269 -31.06 -20.25 4.85
#